data_AF-A0A246FPM1-F1
#
_entry.id   AF-A0A246FPM1-F1
#
_cell.length_a   1.000
_cell.length_b   1.000
_cell.length_c   1.000
_cell.angle_alpha   90.00
_cell.angle_beta   90.00
_cell.angle_gamma   90.00
#
_symmetry.space_group_name_H-M   'P 1'
#
loop_
_entity.id
_entity.type
_entity.pdbx_description
1 polymer ?
#
loop_
_entity_poly.entity_id
_entity_poly.type
_entity_poly.pdbx_seq_one_letter_code
_entity_poly.pdbx_strand_id
1 'polypeptide(L)'
;MAVSYVQDISPIFDTNCRACHGAAVYQTLGGNNDYSTYQGIKNQSASLLLGSVEHQAGFDPMPKGGAKISVCDIAKIRSWIEAGQPNN
;
A
#
# COMPACT_ATOMS: atom_id res chain seq x y z
N MET A 1 -19.07 7.82 4.01
CA MET A 1 -18.97 6.59 3.19
C MET A 1 -17.70 5.89 3.61
N ALA A 2 -17.75 4.59 3.90
CA ALA A 2 -16.56 3.84 4.31
C ALA A 2 -15.73 3.46 3.08
N VAL A 3 -14.40 3.50 3.21
CA VAL A 3 -13.48 3.01 2.17
C VAL A 3 -13.59 1.49 2.08
N SER A 4 -13.79 0.95 0.87
CA SER A 4 -13.85 -0.50 0.63
C SER A 4 -12.49 -1.05 0.25
N TYR A 5 -12.11 -2.20 0.80
CA TYR A 5 -10.90 -2.88 0.35
C TYR A 5 -10.99 -3.24 -1.13
N VAL A 6 -12.08 -3.87 -1.57
CA VAL A 6 -12.20 -4.39 -2.93
C VAL A 6 -12.36 -3.25 -3.95
N GLN A 7 -13.15 -2.23 -3.64
CA GLN A 7 -13.49 -1.17 -4.60
C GLN A 7 -12.50 0.00 -4.59
N ASP A 8 -11.88 0.31 -3.44
CA ASP A 8 -11.00 1.48 -3.32
C ASP A 8 -9.53 1.11 -3.15
N ILE A 9 -9.21 0.17 -2.24
CA ILE A 9 -7.82 -0.07 -1.84
C ILE A 9 -7.10 -1.02 -2.79
N SER A 10 -7.69 -2.16 -3.15
CA SER A 10 -7.03 -3.12 -4.04
C SER A 10 -6.63 -2.48 -5.38
N PRO A 11 -7.49 -1.68 -6.05
CA PRO A 11 -7.11 -1.03 -7.30
C PRO A 11 -5.92 -0.06 -7.17
N ILE A 12 -5.80 0.65 -6.03
CA ILE A 12 -4.64 1.51 -5.75
C ILE A 12 -3.37 0.66 -5.65
N PHE A 13 -3.44 -0.48 -4.95
CA PHE A 13 -2.31 -1.40 -4.80
C PHE A 13 -1.93 -2.09 -6.11
N ASP A 14 -2.91 -2.47 -6.93
CA ASP A 14 -2.69 -3.01 -8.26
C ASP A 14 -1.93 -2.02 -9.14
N THR A 15 -2.33 -0.75 -9.10
CA THR A 15 -1.75 0.32 -9.93
C THR A 15 -0.36 0.72 -9.48
N ASN A 16 -0.14 0.86 -8.16
CA ASN A 16 1.05 1.55 -7.64
C ASN A 16 2.05 0.64 -6.91
N CYS A 17 1.65 -0.56 -6.49
CA CYS A 17 2.44 -1.36 -5.56
C CYS A 17 2.83 -2.73 -6.12
N ARG A 18 1.88 -3.45 -6.73
CA ARG A 18 2.06 -4.87 -7.08
C ARG A 18 3.03 -5.14 -8.24
N ALA A 19 3.47 -4.10 -8.96
CA ALA A 19 4.57 -4.23 -9.93
C ALA A 19 5.85 -4.77 -9.28
N CYS A 20 6.14 -4.39 -8.03
CA CYS A 20 7.27 -4.91 -7.25
C CYS A 20 6.83 -5.79 -6.08
N HIS A 21 5.62 -5.56 -5.55
CA HIS A 21 5.09 -6.25 -4.36
C HIS A 21 4.05 -7.34 -4.69
N GLY A 22 3.97 -7.78 -5.93
CA GLY A 22 3.04 -8.84 -6.37
C GLY A 22 3.53 -10.25 -6.04
N ALA A 23 2.63 -11.24 -6.01
CA ALA A 23 2.87 -12.59 -5.50
C ALA A 23 4.10 -13.30 -6.12
N ALA A 24 4.39 -13.01 -7.39
CA ALA A 24 5.47 -13.64 -8.14
C ALA A 24 6.82 -12.90 -8.03
N VAL A 25 6.84 -11.66 -7.53
CA VAL A 25 8.00 -10.76 -7.62
C VAL A 25 8.37 -10.09 -6.30
N TYR A 26 7.54 -10.18 -5.27
CA TYR A 26 7.77 -9.49 -4.00
C TYR A 26 9.07 -9.94 -3.31
N GLN A 27 9.50 -11.19 -3.51
CA GLN A 27 10.74 -11.69 -2.94
C GLN A 27 11.99 -11.07 -3.58
N THR A 28 11.93 -10.73 -4.87
CA THR A 28 13.07 -10.24 -5.64
C THR A 28 13.09 -8.72 -5.78
N LEU A 29 11.92 -8.09 -5.90
CA LEU A 29 11.78 -6.64 -6.11
C LEU A 29 11.15 -5.91 -4.91
N GLY A 30 10.25 -6.56 -4.20
CA GLY A 30 9.45 -5.97 -3.12
C GLY A 30 10.07 -6.05 -1.72
N GLY A 31 11.32 -6.50 -1.60
CA GLY A 31 12.00 -6.65 -0.31
C GLY A 31 11.32 -7.65 0.63
N ASN A 32 10.73 -8.71 0.08
CA ASN A 32 9.90 -9.71 0.78
C ASN A 32 8.57 -9.19 1.34
N ASN A 33 8.12 -8.00 0.95
CA ASN A 33 6.81 -7.48 1.35
C ASN A 33 5.73 -7.84 0.31
N ASP A 34 4.88 -8.82 0.61
CA ASP A 34 3.83 -9.31 -0.29
C ASP A 34 2.52 -8.51 -0.14
N TYR A 35 2.13 -7.79 -1.19
CA TYR A 35 0.88 -7.02 -1.25
C TYR A 35 -0.14 -7.62 -2.24
N SER A 36 0.05 -8.87 -2.65
CA SER A 36 -0.83 -9.56 -3.59
C SER A 36 -2.20 -9.93 -3.01
N THR A 37 -2.31 -9.97 -1.68
CA THR A 37 -3.54 -10.32 -0.96
C THR A 37 -3.85 -9.30 0.12
N TYR A 38 -5.12 -9.23 0.52
CA TYR A 38 -5.55 -8.44 1.68
C TYR A 38 -4.72 -8.77 2.93
N GLN A 39 -4.53 -10.06 3.21
CA GLN A 39 -3.79 -10.49 4.40
C GLN A 39 -2.31 -10.10 4.32
N GLY A 40 -1.70 -10.19 3.14
CA GLY A 40 -0.33 -9.75 2.91
C GLY A 40 -0.13 -8.27 3.22
N ILE A 41 -1.08 -7.42 2.79
CA ILE A 41 -1.09 -5.98 3.10
C ILE A 41 -1.35 -5.75 4.59
N LYS A 42 -2.31 -6.46 5.18
CA LYS A 42 -2.68 -6.31 6.60
C LYS A 42 -1.55 -6.68 7.56
N ASN A 43 -0.71 -7.63 7.18
CA ASN A 43 0.42 -8.07 8.00
C ASN A 43 1.56 -7.04 8.05
N GLN A 44 1.52 -6.00 7.22
CA GLN A 44 2.54 -4.95 7.20
C GLN A 44 2.31 -3.92 8.28
N SER A 45 3.39 -3.26 8.69
CA SER A 45 3.28 -2.09 9.56
C SER A 45 2.53 -0.97 8.84
N ALA A 46 1.43 -0.51 9.45
CA ALA A 46 0.67 0.64 8.99
C ALA A 46 1.53 1.91 8.90
N SER A 47 2.47 2.10 9.84
CA SER A 47 3.39 3.25 9.83
C SER A 47 4.41 3.16 8.71
N LEU A 48 4.93 1.97 8.40
CA LEU A 48 5.83 1.78 7.25
C LEU A 48 5.09 2.05 5.94
N LEU A 49 3.89 1.49 5.77
CA LEU A 49 3.10 1.68 4.56
C LEU A 49 2.81 3.17 4.31
N LEU A 50 2.26 3.87 5.32
CA LEU A 50 1.93 5.29 5.20
C LEU A 50 3.17 6.17 5.05
N GLY A 51 4.21 5.96 5.88
CA GLY A 51 5.45 6.73 5.79
C GLY A 51 6.12 6.60 4.43
N SER A 52 6.12 5.40 3.85
CA SER A 52 6.71 5.12 2.54
C SER A 52 5.95 5.77 1.39
N VAL A 53 4.61 5.67 1.36
CA VAL A 53 3.80 6.29 0.29
C VAL A 53 3.66 7.81 0.46
N GLU A 54 3.86 8.32 1.67
CA GLU A 54 3.89 9.75 1.95
C GLU A 54 5.26 10.40 1.71
N HIS A 55 6.29 9.61 1.46
CA HIS A 55 7.69 10.05 1.35
C HIS A 55 8.13 10.83 2.60
N GLN A 56 7.75 10.33 3.78
CA GLN A 56 8.14 10.93 5.05
C GLN A 56 9.64 10.72 5.30
N ALA A 57 10.28 11.68 5.98
CA ALA A 57 11.68 11.55 6.35
C ALA A 57 11.89 10.32 7.26
N GLY A 58 12.93 9.54 6.96
CA GLY A 58 13.25 8.30 7.67
C GLY A 58 12.57 7.03 7.12
N PHE A 59 11.74 7.16 6.09
CA PHE A 59 11.14 6.02 5.37
C PHE A 59 11.72 5.92 3.95
N ASP A 60 11.71 4.71 3.40
CA ASP A 60 12.03 4.49 2.00
C ASP A 60 10.86 4.97 1.11
N PRO A 61 11.06 5.98 0.24
CA PRO A 61 9.99 6.51 -0.57
C PRO A 61 9.52 5.48 -1.60
N MET A 62 8.21 5.27 -1.65
CA MET A 62 7.53 4.35 -2.58
C MET A 62 6.51 5.10 -3.46
N PRO A 63 6.35 4.73 -4.75
CA PRO A 63 7.07 3.71 -5.49
C PRO A 63 8.58 4.00 -5.62
N LYS A 64 9.42 2.97 -5.53
CA LYS A 64 10.88 3.14 -5.47
C LYS A 64 11.39 3.79 -6.76
N GLY A 65 12.07 4.93 -6.62
CA GLY A 65 12.57 5.71 -7.76
C GLY A 65 11.47 6.35 -8.62
N GLY A 66 10.21 6.27 -8.18
CA GLY A 66 9.06 6.84 -8.86
C GLY A 66 8.53 8.11 -8.18
N ALA A 67 7.56 8.74 -8.84
CA ALA A 67 6.83 9.85 -8.25
C ALA A 67 5.92 9.36 -7.11
N LYS A 68 5.71 10.21 -6.11
CA LYS A 68 4.75 9.98 -5.04
C LYS A 68 3.34 9.75 -5.63
N ILE A 69 2.60 8.78 -5.11
CA ILE A 69 1.22 8.52 -5.54
C ILE A 69 0.30 9.70 -5.21
N SER A 70 -0.91 9.72 -5.79
CA SER A 70 -1.82 10.85 -5.63
C SER A 70 -2.22 11.07 -4.15
N VAL A 71 -2.43 12.34 -3.78
CA VAL A 71 -2.89 12.69 -2.43
C VAL A 71 -4.24 12.07 -2.09
N CYS A 72 -5.09 11.85 -3.09
CA CYS A 72 -6.39 11.19 -2.92
C CYS A 72 -6.22 9.70 -2.58
N ASP A 73 -5.29 9.00 -3.24
CA ASP A 73 -5.02 7.59 -2.96
C ASP A 73 -4.40 7.41 -1.57
N ILE A 74 -3.47 8.29 -1.19
CA ILE A 74 -2.89 8.31 0.16
C ILE A 74 -4.00 8.52 1.21
N ALA A 75 -4.91 9.46 0.97
CA ALA A 75 -6.01 9.72 1.88
C ALA A 75 -6.94 8.49 2.03
N LYS A 76 -7.25 7.79 0.93
CA LYS A 76 -8.01 6.54 0.98
C LYS A 76 -7.29 5.45 1.78
N ILE A 77 -5.99 5.24 1.54
CA ILE A 77 -5.18 4.27 2.29
C ILE A 77 -5.19 4.62 3.78
N ARG A 78 -4.97 5.89 4.13
CA ARG A 78 -4.97 6.37 5.51
C ARG A 78 -6.32 6.12 6.19
N SER A 79 -7.43 6.54 5.57
CA SER A 79 -8.76 6.32 6.14
C SER A 79 -9.11 4.84 6.29
N TRP A 80 -8.66 3.98 5.37
CA TRP A 80 -8.85 2.53 5.50
C TRP A 80 -8.03 1.95 6.66
N ILE A 81 -6.79 2.41 6.86
CA ILE A 81 -5.95 2.01 8.00
C ILE A 81 -6.58 2.46 9.32
N GLU A 82 -7.00 3.72 9.41
CA GLU A 82 -7.66 4.29 10.60
C GLU A 82 -8.97 3.56 10.94
N ALA A 83 -9.67 3.05 9.94
CA ALA A 83 -10.88 2.22 10.11
C ALA A 83 -10.58 0.76 10.54
N GLY A 84 -9.32 0.40 10.80
CA GLY A 84 -8.92 -0.96 11.19
C GLY A 84 -8.73 -1.92 10.02
N GLN A 85 -8.53 -1.37 8.80
CA GLN A 85 -8.27 -2.12 7.57
C GLN A 85 -9.36 -3.16 7.26
N PRO A 86 -10.65 -2.79 7.18
CA PRO A 86 -11.73 -3.76 6.90
C PRO A 86 -11.53 -4.46 5.55
N ASN A 87 -11.92 -5.74 5.48
CA ASN A 87 -11.97 -6.49 4.21
C ASN A 87 -13.41 -6.51 3.69
N ASN A 88 -13.80 -5.47 2.94
CA ASN A 88 -15.16 -5.19 2.50
C ASN A 88 -15.24 -4.73 1.05
#